data_AF-A0A2J0L5Y3-F1
#
_entry.id   AF-A0A2J0L5Y3-F1
#
_cell.length_a   1.000
_cell.length_b   1.000
_cell.length_c   1.000
_cell.angle_alpha   90.00
_cell.angle_beta   90.00
_cell.angle_gamma   90.00
#
_symmetry.space_group_name_H-M   'P 1'
#
loop_
_entity.id
_entity.type
_entity.pdbx_description
1 polymer ?
#
loop_
_entity_poly.entity_id
_entity_poly.type
_entity_poly.pdbx_seq_one_letter_code
_entity_poly.pdbx_strand_id
1 'polypeptide(L)'
;MIPYAYQGVSGYKQMPGLAKDALSIDGLFDDNYQAQLNALWEATSGYQVIVPFGTTLGNRAMACNAVRLGKYGWKVVVTDINRLAAELVAEDLPWDECKLIFPKATKTSDGSHAGIDDGAPTTAGIIAYLQVFACGAGDALVVKIQMDDNSGFATPTDLITFTTANGITTERKTASGTVERYVRVAWAGTLPYSATFAVAYKRG
;
A
#
# COMPACT_ATOMS: atom_id res chain seq x y z
N MET A 1 -21.57 -53.16 -24.38
CA MET A 1 -20.32 -52.38 -24.34
C MET A 1 -20.72 -50.93 -24.12
N ILE A 2 -20.67 -50.47 -22.87
CA ILE A 2 -21.11 -49.12 -22.48
C ILE A 2 -19.85 -48.27 -22.33
N PRO A 3 -19.66 -47.15 -23.07
CA PRO A 3 -18.44 -46.37 -22.97
C PRO A 3 -18.43 -45.58 -21.67
N TYR A 4 -17.37 -45.76 -20.88
CA TYR A 4 -17.04 -44.96 -19.70
C TYR A 4 -16.43 -43.63 -20.19
N ALA A 5 -17.14 -42.51 -20.03
CA ALA A 5 -16.57 -41.19 -20.29
C ALA A 5 -15.83 -40.70 -19.04
N TYR A 6 -14.50 -40.72 -19.07
CA TYR A 6 -13.65 -40.09 -18.07
C TYR A 6 -13.69 -38.56 -18.27
N GLN A 7 -14.54 -37.88 -17.51
CA GLN A 7 -14.54 -36.42 -17.39
C GLN A 7 -13.46 -36.02 -16.38
N GLY A 8 -12.21 -35.92 -16.85
CA GLY A 8 -11.10 -35.35 -16.09
C GLY A 8 -11.29 -33.85 -15.90
N VAL A 9 -12.17 -33.45 -14.99
CA VAL A 9 -12.29 -32.05 -14.55
C VAL A 9 -11.28 -31.85 -13.42
N SER A 10 -10.22 -31.08 -13.68
CA SER A 10 -9.30 -30.61 -12.65
C SER A 10 -10.09 -29.85 -11.59
N GLY A 11 -10.20 -30.45 -10.40
CA GLY A 11 -11.21 -30.16 -9.39
C GLY A 11 -10.91 -28.95 -8.52
N TYR A 12 -10.77 -27.76 -9.10
CA TYR A 12 -10.82 -26.52 -8.33
C TYR A 12 -12.16 -25.84 -8.53
N LYS A 13 -13.12 -26.11 -7.64
CA LYS A 13 -14.31 -25.27 -7.51
C LYS A 13 -13.90 -24.01 -6.75
N GLN A 14 -13.72 -22.90 -7.48
CA GLN A 14 -13.59 -21.59 -6.84
C GLN A 14 -14.94 -21.28 -6.17
N MET A 15 -14.93 -21.11 -4.85
CA MET A 15 -16.10 -20.61 -4.13
C MET A 15 -16.26 -19.12 -4.48
N PRO A 16 -17.36 -18.71 -5.14
CA PRO A 16 -17.59 -17.31 -5.44
C PRO A 16 -17.62 -16.50 -4.13
N GLY A 17 -16.86 -15.42 -4.08
CA GLY A 17 -16.80 -14.53 -2.92
C GLY A 17 -15.61 -14.71 -1.98
N LEU A 18 -14.81 -15.77 -2.12
CA LEU A 18 -13.52 -15.84 -1.42
C LEU A 18 -12.43 -15.22 -2.30
N ALA A 19 -12.16 -13.92 -2.07
CA ALA A 19 -11.05 -13.24 -2.73
C ALA A 19 -9.73 -13.90 -2.33
N LYS A 20 -9.05 -14.51 -3.29
CA LYS A 20 -7.67 -14.97 -3.15
C LYS A 20 -6.86 -14.20 -4.16
N ASP A 21 -5.96 -13.36 -3.67
CA ASP A 21 -5.09 -12.56 -4.50
C ASP A 21 -3.68 -12.64 -3.93
N ALA A 22 -2.71 -12.73 -4.82
CA ALA A 22 -1.33 -13.01 -4.48
C ALA A 22 -0.38 -12.21 -5.37
N LEU A 23 0.62 -11.63 -4.75
CA LEU A 23 1.71 -10.92 -5.42
C LEU A 23 2.98 -11.74 -5.29
N SER A 24 3.55 -12.16 -6.41
CA SER A 24 4.84 -12.87 -6.46
C SER A 24 6.00 -11.88 -6.54
N ILE A 25 7.03 -12.12 -5.74
CA ILE A 25 8.28 -11.38 -5.72
C ILE A 25 9.43 -12.35 -5.96
N ASP A 26 10.25 -12.06 -6.96
CA ASP A 26 11.50 -12.77 -7.24
C ASP A 26 12.68 -11.83 -7.05
N GLY A 27 13.75 -12.32 -6.42
CA GLY A 27 14.94 -11.52 -6.16
C GLY A 27 16.16 -12.35 -5.77
N LEU A 28 17.23 -11.64 -5.43
CA LEU A 28 18.43 -12.23 -4.85
C LEU A 28 18.29 -12.24 -3.33
N PHE A 29 18.76 -13.32 -2.69
CA PHE A 29 18.75 -13.43 -1.25
C PHE A 29 19.94 -12.66 -0.66
N ASP A 30 19.67 -11.82 0.35
CA ASP A 30 20.66 -11.09 1.12
C ASP A 30 20.45 -11.37 2.62
N ASP A 31 21.49 -11.87 3.26
CA ASP A 31 21.49 -12.30 4.66
C ASP A 31 21.30 -11.12 5.62
N ASN A 32 21.68 -9.90 5.20
CA ASN A 32 21.47 -8.68 5.99
C ASN A 32 19.98 -8.38 6.24
N TYR A 33 19.08 -8.94 5.44
CA TYR A 33 17.63 -8.73 5.53
C TYR A 33 16.85 -9.97 6.01
N GLN A 34 17.54 -11.00 6.51
CA GLN A 34 16.91 -12.24 6.95
C GLN A 34 15.94 -12.03 8.14
N ALA A 35 16.27 -11.12 9.06
CA ALA A 35 15.42 -10.83 10.21
C ALA A 35 14.04 -10.29 9.79
N GLN A 36 14.00 -9.44 8.76
CA GLN A 36 12.77 -8.88 8.21
C GLN A 36 11.95 -9.94 7.49
N LEU A 37 12.60 -10.88 6.79
CA LEU A 37 11.93 -12.00 6.15
C LEU A 37 11.30 -12.95 7.18
N ASN A 38 12.00 -13.26 8.26
CA ASN A 38 11.49 -14.09 9.35
C ASN A 38 10.32 -13.41 10.07
N ALA A 39 10.41 -12.10 10.33
CA ALA A 39 9.30 -11.35 10.91
C ALA A 39 8.03 -11.38 10.04
N LEU A 40 8.19 -11.37 8.72
CA LEU A 40 7.06 -11.47 7.78
C LEU A 40 6.47 -12.88 7.71
N TRP A 41 7.29 -13.92 7.92
CA TRP A 41 6.84 -15.32 7.98
C TRP A 41 6.11 -15.65 9.29
N GLU A 42 6.62 -15.16 10.41
CA GLU A 42 6.05 -15.38 11.75
C GLU A 42 4.83 -14.48 12.04
N ALA A 43 4.48 -13.62 11.09
CA ALA A 43 3.38 -12.67 11.19
C ALA A 43 2.05 -13.38 11.46
N THR A 44 1.45 -13.12 12.62
CA THR A 44 0.13 -13.63 12.99
C THR A 44 -1.01 -12.70 12.59
N SER A 45 -0.68 -11.45 12.22
CA SER A 45 -1.54 -10.46 11.59
C SER A 45 -0.91 -10.02 10.27
N GLY A 46 -1.73 -9.72 9.26
CA GLY A 46 -1.20 -9.26 7.99
C GLY A 46 -0.71 -7.82 8.05
N TYR A 47 0.34 -7.50 7.31
CA TYR A 47 0.90 -6.16 7.20
C TYR A 47 0.23 -5.38 6.07
N GLN A 48 0.17 -4.06 6.21
CA GLN A 48 -0.19 -3.20 5.09
C GLN A 48 1.04 -2.96 4.21
N VAL A 49 0.87 -3.11 2.89
CA VAL A 49 1.97 -2.99 1.93
C VAL A 49 1.56 -2.02 0.82
N ILE A 50 2.49 -1.15 0.44
CA ILE A 50 2.40 -0.32 -0.77
C ILE A 50 3.56 -0.71 -1.68
N VAL A 51 3.24 -1.11 -2.91
CA VAL A 51 4.18 -1.46 -3.97
C VAL A 51 4.08 -0.40 -5.08
N PRO A 52 4.94 0.63 -5.06
CA PRO A 52 4.95 1.64 -6.10
C PRO A 52 5.68 1.14 -7.36
N PHE A 53 5.14 1.44 -8.55
CA PHE A 53 5.81 1.16 -9.83
C PHE A 53 6.75 2.28 -10.29
N GLY A 54 7.08 3.20 -9.40
CA GLY A 54 8.04 4.29 -9.61
C GLY A 54 7.93 5.33 -8.49
N THR A 55 8.77 6.36 -8.53
CA THR A 55 8.88 7.35 -7.43
C THR A 55 8.27 8.71 -7.76
N THR A 56 7.76 8.90 -8.97
CA THR A 56 7.09 10.13 -9.38
C THR A 56 5.65 10.16 -8.89
N LEU A 57 5.15 11.36 -8.61
CA LEU A 57 3.76 11.60 -8.26
C LEU A 57 2.81 11.08 -9.35
N GLY A 58 1.72 10.43 -8.93
CA GLY A 58 0.69 9.91 -9.82
C GLY A 58 1.05 8.58 -10.49
N ASN A 59 2.26 8.05 -10.26
CA ASN A 59 2.62 6.72 -10.72
C ASN A 59 1.68 5.67 -10.11
N ARG A 60 1.46 4.59 -10.86
CA ARG A 60 0.66 3.46 -10.36
C ARG A 60 1.35 2.85 -9.14
N ALA A 61 0.54 2.40 -8.20
CA ALA A 61 0.95 1.60 -7.06
C ALA A 61 -0.09 0.50 -6.84
N MET A 62 0.33 -0.62 -6.25
CA MET A 62 -0.61 -1.58 -5.67
C MET A 62 -0.53 -1.45 -4.16
N ALA A 63 -1.68 -1.40 -3.50
CA ALA A 63 -1.75 -1.39 -2.06
C ALA A 63 -2.70 -2.47 -1.58
N CYS A 64 -2.35 -3.11 -0.47
CA CYS A 64 -3.20 -4.10 0.15
C CYS A 64 -3.06 -4.01 1.66
N ASN A 65 -4.14 -4.34 2.36
CA ASN A 65 -4.15 -4.52 3.79
C ASN A 65 -4.06 -6.01 4.12
N ALA A 66 -3.49 -6.34 5.26
CA ALA A 66 -3.40 -7.71 5.75
C ALA A 66 -2.68 -8.69 4.81
N VAL A 67 -1.48 -8.31 4.35
CA VAL A 67 -0.60 -9.14 3.54
C VAL A 67 0.29 -10.01 4.43
N ARG A 68 0.40 -11.30 4.11
CA ARG A 68 1.35 -12.23 4.74
C ARG A 68 2.17 -12.98 3.70
N LEU A 69 3.30 -13.53 4.14
CA LEU A 69 4.11 -14.42 3.32
C LEU A 69 3.42 -15.79 3.23
N GLY A 70 2.81 -16.09 2.09
CA GLY A 70 2.13 -17.38 1.88
C GLY A 70 3.11 -18.52 1.65
N LYS A 71 4.14 -18.27 0.84
CA LYS A 71 5.23 -19.22 0.55
C LYS A 71 6.51 -18.43 0.31
N TYR A 72 7.63 -18.97 0.76
CA TYR A 72 8.92 -18.57 0.23
C TYR A 72 9.79 -19.81 0.04
N GLY A 73 10.53 -19.84 -1.07
CA GLY A 73 11.45 -20.91 -1.41
C GLY A 73 12.87 -20.39 -1.40
N TRP A 74 13.72 -20.94 -0.53
CA TRP A 74 15.15 -20.71 -0.61
C TRP A 74 15.78 -21.75 -1.52
N LYS A 75 16.29 -21.33 -2.68
CA LYS A 75 17.15 -22.18 -3.51
C LYS A 75 18.60 -21.89 -3.18
N VAL A 76 19.27 -22.85 -2.54
CA VAL A 76 20.71 -22.82 -2.31
C VAL A 76 21.40 -23.43 -3.51
N VAL A 77 22.29 -22.67 -4.16
CA VAL A 77 23.06 -23.13 -5.32
C VAL A 77 24.54 -23.03 -4.97
N VAL A 78 25.32 -24.06 -5.30
CA VAL A 78 26.76 -24.12 -4.92
C VAL A 78 27.63 -23.24 -5.83
N THR A 79 27.15 -22.95 -7.03
CA THR A 79 27.88 -22.23 -8.10
C THR A 79 27.33 -20.86 -8.44
N ASP A 80 26.18 -20.47 -7.87
CA ASP A 80 25.43 -19.26 -8.25
C ASP A 80 24.93 -18.51 -7.02
N ILE A 81 24.48 -17.27 -7.25
CA ILE A 81 23.84 -16.45 -6.20
C ILE A 81 22.49 -17.04 -5.81
N ASN A 82 22.26 -17.15 -4.50
CA ASN A 82 21.00 -17.64 -3.95
C ASN A 82 19.83 -16.75 -4.38
N ARG A 83 18.76 -17.41 -4.86
CA ARG A 83 17.52 -16.73 -5.27
C ARG A 83 16.46 -16.90 -4.22
N LEU A 84 15.72 -15.82 -3.99
CA LEU A 84 14.53 -15.77 -3.15
C LEU A 84 13.32 -15.65 -4.06
N ALA A 85 12.37 -16.58 -3.93
CA ALA A 85 11.04 -16.46 -4.49
C ALA A 85 10.04 -16.42 -3.33
N ALA A 86 9.20 -15.40 -3.28
CA ALA A 86 8.25 -15.13 -2.20
C ALA A 86 6.87 -14.79 -2.76
N GLU A 87 5.83 -15.26 -2.10
CA GLU A 87 4.43 -14.95 -2.44
C GLU A 87 3.79 -14.20 -1.27
N LEU A 88 3.28 -13.00 -1.56
CA LEU A 88 2.52 -12.17 -0.65
C LEU A 88 1.03 -12.38 -0.88
N VAL A 89 0.35 -12.97 0.09
CA VAL A 89 -1.08 -13.32 -0.02
C VAL A 89 -1.89 -12.31 0.78
N ALA A 90 -2.95 -11.79 0.16
CA ALA A 90 -3.94 -10.94 0.81
C ALA A 90 -4.98 -11.80 1.53
N GLU A 91 -5.21 -11.57 2.82
CA GLU A 91 -6.13 -12.39 3.62
C GLU A 91 -7.54 -11.81 3.76
N ASP A 92 -7.71 -10.50 3.62
CA ASP A 92 -8.96 -9.80 3.99
C ASP A 92 -9.60 -9.05 2.81
N LEU A 93 -8.80 -8.26 2.09
CA LEU A 93 -9.24 -7.48 0.94
C LEU A 93 -8.33 -7.74 -0.27
N PRO A 94 -8.87 -7.75 -1.50
CA PRO A 94 -8.06 -7.89 -2.71
C PRO A 94 -7.06 -6.71 -2.84
N TRP A 95 -6.07 -6.85 -3.71
CA TRP A 95 -5.15 -5.75 -3.99
C TRP A 95 -5.88 -4.60 -4.68
N ASP A 96 -5.68 -3.38 -4.17
CA ASP A 96 -6.20 -2.17 -4.77
C ASP A 96 -5.17 -1.57 -5.73
N GLU A 97 -5.57 -1.41 -7.00
CA GLU A 97 -4.85 -0.54 -7.92
C GLU A 97 -5.01 0.92 -7.48
N CYS A 98 -3.89 1.51 -7.08
CA CYS A 98 -3.79 2.84 -6.49
C CYS A 98 -2.87 3.74 -7.33
N LYS A 99 -2.88 5.03 -7.01
CA LYS A 99 -1.86 6.00 -7.43
C LYS A 99 -1.04 6.45 -6.23
N LEU A 100 0.25 6.65 -6.44
CA LEU A 100 1.16 7.19 -5.44
C LEU A 100 0.99 8.71 -5.35
N ILE A 101 0.52 9.21 -4.20
CA ILE A 101 0.36 10.65 -3.96
C ILE A 101 1.54 11.26 -3.20
N PHE A 102 2.29 10.42 -2.49
CA PHE A 102 3.53 10.84 -1.87
C PHE A 102 4.53 9.67 -1.84
N PRO A 103 5.67 9.76 -2.54
CA PRO A 103 6.69 8.73 -2.51
C PRO A 103 7.39 8.70 -1.14
N LYS A 104 8.06 7.59 -0.83
CA LYS A 104 8.85 7.47 0.40
C LYS A 104 9.90 8.58 0.46
N ALA A 105 9.67 9.54 1.35
CA ALA A 105 10.56 10.67 1.55
C ALA A 105 10.55 11.11 3.01
N THR A 106 11.68 11.66 3.47
CA THR A 106 11.80 12.25 4.80
C THR A 106 11.35 13.70 4.76
N LYS A 107 10.59 14.11 5.77
CA LYS A 107 10.14 15.49 5.99
C LYS A 107 10.52 15.95 7.38
N THR A 108 10.97 17.19 7.45
CA THR A 108 11.44 17.86 8.66
C THR A 108 10.72 19.19 8.90
N SER A 109 9.72 19.48 8.07
CA SER A 109 8.91 20.70 8.12
C SER A 109 7.52 20.41 7.59
N ASP A 110 6.55 21.13 8.12
CA ASP A 110 5.17 21.06 7.64
C ASP A 110 5.09 21.45 6.17
N GLY A 111 4.10 20.90 5.48
CA GLY A 111 3.92 21.20 4.07
C GLY A 111 2.82 20.40 3.42
N SER A 112 2.69 20.63 2.12
CA SER A 112 1.84 19.84 1.26
C SER A 112 2.59 19.53 -0.02
N HIS A 113 2.11 18.51 -0.72
CA HIS A 113 2.59 18.19 -2.05
C HIS A 113 1.77 18.92 -3.12
N ALA A 114 2.26 18.89 -4.36
CA ALA A 114 1.48 19.31 -5.51
C ALA A 114 0.22 18.43 -5.65
N GLY A 115 -0.87 19.02 -6.11
CA GLY A 115 -2.09 18.28 -6.42
C GLY A 115 -1.93 17.41 -7.66
N ILE A 116 -2.53 16.23 -7.61
CA ILE A 116 -2.73 15.35 -8.77
C ILE A 116 -4.07 15.69 -9.40
N ASP A 117 -4.07 15.87 -10.72
CA ASP A 117 -5.27 15.98 -11.52
C ASP A 117 -5.78 14.59 -11.90
N ASP A 118 -6.92 14.18 -11.35
CA ASP A 118 -7.57 12.92 -11.66
C ASP A 118 -8.77 13.08 -12.62
N GLY A 119 -8.94 14.25 -13.23
CA GLY A 119 -10.04 14.53 -14.14
C GLY A 119 -11.36 14.81 -13.43
N ALA A 120 -12.48 14.30 -13.95
CA ALA A 120 -13.80 14.65 -13.42
C ALA A 120 -13.97 14.26 -11.93
N PRO A 121 -14.76 15.01 -11.14
CA PRO A 121 -15.15 14.61 -9.80
C PRO A 121 -15.88 13.25 -9.80
N THR A 122 -15.72 12.49 -8.72
CA THR A 122 -16.38 11.18 -8.54
C THR A 122 -17.15 11.18 -7.23
N THR A 123 -18.22 10.40 -7.14
CA THR A 123 -19.07 10.32 -5.94
C THR A 123 -18.90 9.02 -5.16
N ALA A 124 -18.08 8.10 -5.67
CA ALA A 124 -17.84 6.78 -5.09
C ALA A 124 -16.78 6.79 -3.96
N GLY A 125 -16.29 7.98 -3.58
CA GLY A 125 -15.36 8.14 -2.46
C GLY A 125 -13.90 7.85 -2.79
N ILE A 126 -13.10 7.67 -1.74
CA ILE A 126 -11.65 7.45 -1.82
C ILE A 126 -11.21 6.43 -0.78
N ILE A 127 -10.22 5.63 -1.14
CA ILE A 127 -9.46 4.74 -0.25
C ILE A 127 -8.03 5.26 -0.22
N ALA A 128 -7.41 5.32 0.95
CA ALA A 128 -6.04 5.74 1.10
C ALA A 128 -5.25 4.89 2.08
N TYR A 129 -3.96 4.77 1.78
CA TYR A 129 -3.00 3.95 2.48
C TYR A 129 -1.81 4.82 2.89
N LEU A 130 -1.54 4.89 4.19
CA LEU A 130 -0.36 5.53 4.79
C LEU A 130 0.61 4.45 5.27
N GLN A 131 1.89 4.62 4.94
CA GLN A 131 2.97 3.83 5.52
C GLN A 131 4.06 4.77 6.07
N VAL A 132 4.28 4.72 7.38
CA VAL A 132 5.31 5.48 8.09
C VAL A 132 6.48 4.55 8.38
N PHE A 133 7.64 4.86 7.83
CA PHE A 133 8.88 4.07 7.95
C PHE A 133 9.78 4.54 9.09
N ALA A 134 9.68 5.82 9.46
CA ALA A 134 10.41 6.40 10.58
C ALA A 134 9.63 7.60 11.11
N CYS A 135 9.49 7.70 12.44
CA CYS A 135 8.86 8.82 13.12
C CYS A 135 9.25 8.73 14.60
N GLY A 136 9.64 9.85 15.21
CA GLY A 136 9.90 9.93 16.65
C GLY A 136 8.60 9.89 17.46
N ALA A 137 8.72 9.50 18.74
CA ALA A 137 7.57 9.48 19.66
C ALA A 137 7.01 10.88 19.98
N GLY A 138 7.84 11.92 19.83
CA GLY A 138 7.43 13.32 20.01
C GLY A 138 7.07 14.05 18.71
N ASP A 139 7.23 13.40 17.55
CA ASP A 139 7.06 14.06 16.25
C ASP A 139 5.60 14.36 15.94
N ALA A 140 4.66 13.58 16.48
CA ALA A 140 3.21 13.75 16.31
C ALA A 140 2.79 14.04 14.86
N LEU A 141 3.27 13.23 13.92
CA LEU A 141 3.01 13.41 12.49
C LEU A 141 1.52 13.21 12.18
N VAL A 142 0.89 14.24 11.64
CA VAL A 142 -0.47 14.22 11.09
C VAL A 142 -0.38 14.28 9.58
N VAL A 143 -0.90 13.26 8.90
CA VAL A 143 -1.01 13.21 7.45
C VAL A 143 -2.47 13.33 7.05
N LYS A 144 -2.73 14.13 6.02
CA LYS A 144 -4.07 14.39 5.49
C LYS A 144 -4.09 14.25 3.98
N ILE A 145 -5.22 13.81 3.46
CA ILE A 145 -5.55 13.90 2.04
C ILE A 145 -6.56 15.02 1.88
N GLN A 146 -6.23 15.95 1.01
CA GLN A 146 -7.01 17.13 0.70
C GLN A 146 -7.48 17.08 -0.74
N MET A 147 -8.65 17.64 -1.01
CA MET A 147 -9.13 17.88 -2.36
C MET A 147 -9.37 19.36 -2.64
N ASP A 148 -9.49 19.68 -3.92
CA ASP A 148 -9.78 21.00 -4.42
C ASP A 148 -10.48 20.95 -5.79
N ASP A 149 -11.32 21.96 -6.04
CA ASP A 149 -12.18 22.10 -7.21
C ASP A 149 -11.53 22.89 -8.36
N ASN A 150 -10.19 22.95 -8.39
CA ASN A 150 -9.35 23.77 -9.28
C ASN A 150 -9.13 25.23 -8.81
N SER A 151 -9.37 25.52 -7.53
CA SER A 151 -9.01 26.80 -6.90
C SER A 151 -7.52 26.93 -6.57
N GLY A 152 -6.72 25.89 -6.82
CA GLY A 152 -5.30 25.87 -6.50
C GLY A 152 -5.03 25.55 -5.03
N PHE A 153 -5.98 24.89 -4.36
CA PHE A 153 -5.97 24.59 -2.93
C PHE A 153 -5.86 25.85 -2.04
N ALA A 154 -6.55 26.93 -2.43
CA ALA A 154 -6.67 28.12 -1.59
C ALA A 154 -7.53 27.83 -0.34
N THR A 155 -8.57 27.02 -0.50
CA THR A 155 -9.43 26.52 0.57
C THR A 155 -9.59 25.00 0.45
N PRO A 156 -8.52 24.24 0.74
CA PRO A 156 -8.52 22.78 0.56
C PRO A 156 -9.53 22.13 1.51
N THR A 157 -10.28 21.15 1.02
CA THR A 157 -11.16 20.34 1.86
C THR A 157 -10.43 19.09 2.32
N ASP A 158 -10.37 18.85 3.64
CA ASP A 158 -9.78 17.64 4.22
C ASP A 158 -10.73 16.44 4.00
N LEU A 159 -10.29 15.44 3.22
CA LEU A 159 -11.05 14.22 2.94
C LEU A 159 -10.77 13.10 3.92
N ILE A 160 -9.48 12.87 4.20
CA ILE A 160 -9.02 11.84 5.12
C ILE A 160 -7.99 12.49 6.02
N THR A 161 -8.18 12.35 7.33
CA THR A 161 -7.15 12.62 8.33
C THR A 161 -6.70 11.29 8.92
N PHE A 162 -5.43 10.93 8.72
CA PHE A 162 -4.82 9.77 9.34
C PHE A 162 -4.64 10.00 10.84
N THR A 163 -4.55 8.91 11.59
CA THR A 163 -4.28 8.96 13.02
C THR A 163 -2.86 9.49 13.22
N THR A 164 -2.67 10.34 14.21
CA THR A 164 -1.35 10.92 14.51
C THR A 164 -0.33 9.82 14.76
N ALA A 165 0.77 9.83 13.99
CA ALA A 165 1.85 8.88 14.11
C ALA A 165 2.91 9.40 15.11
N ASN A 166 3.25 8.56 16.08
CA ASN A 166 4.31 8.77 17.07
C ASN A 166 5.33 7.62 17.01
N GLY A 167 5.58 7.11 15.81
CA GLY A 167 6.33 5.87 15.59
C GLY A 167 6.08 5.30 14.20
N ILE A 168 6.73 4.16 13.92
CA ILE A 168 6.48 3.37 12.71
C ILE A 168 5.05 2.83 12.78
N THR A 169 4.25 3.10 11.76
CA THR A 169 2.85 2.68 11.70
C THR A 169 2.37 2.61 10.25
N THR A 170 1.27 1.90 10.04
CA THR A 170 0.57 1.83 8.77
C THR A 170 -0.92 1.99 9.02
N GLU A 171 -1.62 2.68 8.12
CA GLU A 171 -3.06 2.87 8.25
C GLU A 171 -3.73 2.90 6.89
N ARG A 172 -4.91 2.28 6.81
CA ARG A 172 -5.83 2.35 5.69
C ARG A 172 -7.07 3.10 6.14
N LYS A 173 -7.49 4.12 5.38
CA LYS A 173 -8.73 4.86 5.63
C LYS A 173 -9.55 5.01 4.37
N THR A 174 -10.86 5.13 4.54
CA THR A 174 -11.81 5.35 3.46
C THR A 174 -12.69 6.54 3.78
N ALA A 175 -13.01 7.36 2.78
CA ALA A 175 -14.00 8.42 2.88
C ALA A 175 -15.04 8.26 1.77
N SER A 176 -16.30 8.44 2.12
CA SER A 176 -17.43 8.44 1.19
C SER A 176 -17.79 9.85 0.73
N GLY A 177 -18.44 9.97 -0.42
CA GLY A 177 -18.93 11.25 -0.94
C GLY A 177 -18.14 11.74 -2.15
N THR A 178 -18.34 13.00 -2.49
CA THR A 178 -17.70 13.61 -3.66
C THR A 178 -16.21 13.78 -3.42
N VAL A 179 -15.41 13.25 -4.33
CA VAL A 179 -13.98 13.53 -4.47
C VAL A 179 -13.81 14.43 -5.68
N GLU A 180 -13.27 15.61 -5.45
CA GLU A 180 -13.02 16.60 -6.48
C GLU A 180 -11.85 16.20 -7.40
N ARG A 181 -11.63 17.02 -8.42
CA ARG A 181 -10.66 16.77 -9.49
C ARG A 181 -9.22 16.69 -8.98
N TYR A 182 -8.84 17.62 -8.10
CA TYR A 182 -7.48 17.73 -7.61
C TYR A 182 -7.37 17.13 -6.22
N VAL A 183 -6.42 16.22 -6.03
CA VAL A 183 -6.16 15.59 -4.73
C VAL A 183 -4.69 15.78 -4.37
N ARG A 184 -4.39 16.14 -3.11
CA ARG A 184 -3.03 16.26 -2.60
C ARG A 184 -2.87 15.63 -1.21
N VAL A 185 -1.64 15.38 -0.83
CA VAL A 185 -1.26 15.09 0.56
C VAL A 185 -0.75 16.35 1.24
N ALA A 186 -1.18 16.55 2.48
CA ALA A 186 -0.65 17.55 3.40
C ALA A 186 -0.16 16.86 4.68
N TRP A 187 0.88 17.39 5.31
CA TRP A 187 1.45 16.85 6.53
C TRP A 187 1.88 17.95 7.48
N ALA A 188 1.77 17.66 8.77
CA ALA A 188 2.27 18.52 9.83
C ALA A 188 2.77 17.68 11.01
N GLY A 189 3.67 18.23 11.83
CA GLY A 189 4.18 17.58 13.03
C GLY A 189 4.60 18.59 14.10
N THR A 190 5.00 18.08 15.28
CA THR A 190 5.59 18.92 16.33
C THR A 190 7.03 19.21 15.98
N LEU A 191 7.34 20.45 15.59
CA LEU A 191 8.70 20.83 15.21
C LEU A 191 9.65 20.89 16.43
N PRO A 192 10.92 20.50 16.26
CA PRO A 192 11.48 19.83 15.08
C PRO A 192 11.08 18.35 15.05
N TYR A 193 10.70 17.84 13.88
CA TYR A 193 10.48 16.41 13.68
C TYR A 193 11.29 15.89 12.49
N SER A 194 11.40 14.57 12.37
CA SER A 194 11.99 13.92 11.19
C SER A 194 11.23 12.62 10.91
N ALA A 195 10.27 12.70 9.98
CA ALA A 195 9.41 11.58 9.65
C ALA A 195 9.58 11.14 8.19
N THR A 196 9.69 9.83 7.97
CA THR A 196 9.76 9.21 6.65
C THR A 196 8.48 8.43 6.40
N PHE A 197 7.72 8.80 5.36
CA PHE A 197 6.44 8.15 5.05
C PHE A 197 6.17 8.11 3.54
N ALA A 198 5.21 7.29 3.14
CA ALA A 198 4.65 7.21 1.79
C ALA A 198 3.12 7.12 1.86
N VAL A 199 2.44 7.62 0.83
CA VAL A 199 0.98 7.60 0.74
C VAL A 199 0.54 7.20 -0.66
N ALA A 200 -0.41 6.28 -0.74
CA ALA A 200 -1.10 5.88 -1.96
C ALA A 200 -2.62 5.98 -1.78
N TYR A 201 -3.35 6.21 -2.86
CA TYR A 201 -4.81 6.32 -2.83
C TYR A 201 -5.45 5.77 -4.09
N LYS A 202 -6.74 5.45 -3.98
CA LYS A 202 -7.62 5.02 -5.07
C LYS A 202 -8.93 5.78 -4.94
N ARG A 203 -9.36 6.41 -6.03
CA ARG A 203 -10.71 6.96 -6.15
C ARG A 203 -11.68 5.85 -6.55
N GLY A 204 -12.88 5.90 -6.00
CA GLY A 204 -14.00 5.07 -6.44
C GLY A 204 -14.58 5.55 -7.77
#